data_AF-A0A955PYY1-F1
#
_entry.id   AF-A0A955PYY1-F1
#
_cell.length_a   1.000
_cell.length_b   1.000
_cell.length_c   1.000
_cell.angle_alpha   90.00
_cell.angle_beta   90.00
_cell.angle_gamma   90.00
#
_symmetry.space_group_name_H-M   'P 1'
#
loop_
_entity.id
_entity.type
_entity.pdbx_description
1 polymer ?
#
loop_
_entity_poly.entity_id
_entity_poly.type
_entity_poly.pdbx_seq_one_letter_code
_entity_poly.pdbx_strand_id
1 'polypeptide(L)'
;SEGGTIQVEPMNNMPVIKDLVTDMAPFWSKIRQIQPWLQTEGPPPTAEYTASPKSMSHLSGVMSCIMCGVCVSDCTVLDIDKTFVGPAALAKAYRFVADPRDAAASQRLNSLNQAGGMWDCTRCMECIQVCPKGVGPMDRIMALRAKGLAEKVPATCGSRHAEVFSDIIKHKGILDEPMLAIRTFGLKNIGRLFGMIPMVLQSVLKGKVPLSGPLHRPISGIHHIQRLFKQVRKKR
;
A
#
# COMPACT_ATOMS: atom_id res chain seq x y z
N SER A 1 -24.09 -23.09 -20.75
CA SER A 1 -23.20 -23.72 -19.78
C SER A 1 -22.76 -25.04 -20.36
N GLU A 2 -21.59 -25.08 -20.98
CA GLU A 2 -21.00 -26.31 -21.51
C GLU A 2 -20.44 -27.13 -20.35
N GLY A 3 -20.73 -28.43 -20.29
CA GLY A 3 -20.42 -29.33 -19.18
C GLY A 3 -18.93 -29.61 -18.99
N GLY A 4 -18.16 -28.60 -18.60
CA GLY A 4 -16.75 -28.72 -18.23
C GLY A 4 -16.54 -29.16 -16.78
N THR A 5 -15.42 -29.84 -16.52
CA THR A 5 -14.95 -30.19 -15.18
C THR A 5 -14.57 -28.91 -14.40
N ILE A 6 -15.14 -28.71 -13.21
CA ILE A 6 -14.75 -27.64 -12.29
C ILE A 6 -13.72 -28.19 -11.31
N GLN A 7 -12.52 -27.61 -11.29
CA GLN A 7 -11.50 -27.90 -10.29
C GLN A 7 -11.72 -27.00 -9.07
N VAL A 8 -11.76 -27.61 -7.88
CA VAL A 8 -11.94 -26.92 -6.60
C VAL A 8 -10.74 -27.25 -5.71
N GLU A 9 -10.05 -26.23 -5.24
CA GLU A 9 -8.83 -26.33 -4.44
C GLU A 9 -8.92 -25.45 -3.19
N PRO A 10 -8.18 -25.76 -2.11
CA PRO A 10 -8.10 -24.92 -0.92
C PRO A 10 -7.52 -23.54 -1.24
N MET A 11 -7.76 -22.57 -0.35
CA MET A 11 -7.20 -21.22 -0.50
C MET A 11 -5.67 -21.22 -0.52
N ASN A 12 -5.09 -20.39 -1.38
CA ASN A 12 -3.65 -20.14 -1.45
C ASN A 12 -3.18 -19.33 -0.25
N ASN A 13 -1.85 -19.20 -0.10
CA ASN A 13 -1.20 -18.42 0.97
C ASN A 13 -1.55 -18.82 2.41
N MET A 14 -2.27 -19.93 2.61
CA MET A 14 -2.65 -20.49 3.89
C MET A 14 -2.33 -22.00 3.88
N PRO A 15 -1.69 -22.54 4.93
CA PRO A 15 -1.39 -23.97 4.99
C PRO A 15 -2.67 -24.81 4.93
N VAL A 16 -2.68 -25.89 4.16
CA VAL A 16 -3.81 -26.83 4.11
C VAL A 16 -3.76 -27.72 5.36
N ILE A 17 -4.88 -27.80 6.09
CA ILE A 17 -5.04 -28.72 7.23
C ILE A 17 -5.51 -30.08 6.70
N LYS A 18 -6.64 -30.07 5.97
CA LYS A 18 -7.25 -31.26 5.37
C LYS A 18 -8.29 -30.84 4.32
N ASP A 19 -8.30 -31.52 3.17
CA ASP A 19 -9.23 -31.27 2.07
C ASP A 19 -9.22 -29.77 1.66
N LEU A 20 -10.36 -29.08 1.74
CA LEU A 20 -10.49 -27.66 1.43
C LEU A 20 -10.30 -26.74 2.66
N VAL A 21 -9.99 -27.30 3.83
CA VAL A 21 -9.83 -26.55 5.08
C VAL A 21 -8.38 -26.08 5.22
N THR A 22 -8.19 -24.78 5.33
CA THR A 22 -6.88 -24.12 5.51
C THR A 22 -6.72 -23.51 6.90
N ASP A 23 -5.49 -23.44 7.39
CA ASP A 23 -5.13 -22.74 8.62
C ASP A 23 -5.16 -21.22 8.44
N MET A 24 -6.12 -20.57 9.11
CA MET A 24 -6.26 -19.12 9.12
C MET A 24 -5.47 -18.42 10.23
N ALA A 25 -4.70 -19.13 11.06
CA ALA A 25 -3.91 -18.52 12.12
C ALA A 25 -2.96 -17.40 11.61
N PRO A 26 -2.26 -17.55 10.46
CA PRO A 26 -1.47 -16.48 9.88
C PRO A 26 -2.32 -15.25 9.54
N PHE A 27 -3.49 -15.44 8.93
CA PHE A 27 -4.44 -14.37 8.61
C PHE A 27 -4.84 -13.59 9.87
N TRP A 28 -5.29 -14.29 10.91
CA TRP A 28 -5.73 -13.66 12.15
C TRP A 28 -4.59 -12.97 12.91
N SER A 29 -3.36 -13.49 12.81
CA SER A 29 -2.18 -12.84 13.37
C SER A 29 -1.96 -11.45 12.76
N LYS A 30 -2.04 -11.32 11.43
CA LYS A 30 -1.93 -10.01 10.75
C LYS A 30 -3.09 -9.07 11.08
N ILE A 31 -4.31 -9.59 11.22
CA ILE A 31 -5.46 -8.79 11.67
C ILE A 31 -5.24 -8.25 13.08
N ARG A 32 -4.72 -9.06 14.01
CA ARG A 32 -4.41 -8.61 15.37
C ARG A 32 -3.28 -7.58 15.41
N GLN A 33 -2.29 -7.71 14.53
CA GLN A 33 -1.15 -6.78 14.42
C GLN A 33 -1.60 -5.32 14.21
N ILE A 34 -2.73 -5.09 13.53
CA ILE A 34 -3.23 -3.74 13.26
C ILE A 34 -4.11 -3.17 14.38
N GLN A 35 -4.26 -3.91 15.49
CA GLN A 35 -5.07 -3.55 16.65
C GLN A 35 -6.52 -3.20 16.27
N PRO A 36 -7.34 -4.16 15.83
CA PRO A 36 -8.61 -3.92 15.11
C PRO A 36 -9.78 -3.49 16.01
N TRP A 37 -9.56 -2.57 16.94
CA TRP A 37 -10.57 -1.99 17.83
C TRP A 37 -10.42 -0.46 17.86
N LEU A 38 -11.48 0.23 18.24
CA LEU A 38 -11.49 1.70 18.37
C LEU A 38 -10.65 2.10 19.59
N GLN A 39 -9.71 3.04 19.41
CA GLN A 39 -8.91 3.61 20.50
C GLN A 39 -9.25 5.09 20.63
N THR A 40 -9.96 5.47 21.70
CA THR A 40 -10.39 6.86 21.94
C THR A 40 -9.50 7.54 22.98
N GLU A 41 -9.49 8.86 22.98
CA GLU A 41 -8.89 9.67 24.04
C GLU A 41 -9.93 10.10 25.08
N GLY A 42 -9.48 10.25 26.33
CA GLY A 42 -10.32 10.72 27.44
C GLY A 42 -11.21 9.65 28.07
N PRO A 43 -11.98 10.02 29.11
CA PRO A 43 -12.95 9.12 29.73
C PRO A 43 -14.08 8.78 28.75
N PRO A 44 -14.66 7.57 28.82
CA PRO A 44 -15.82 7.21 28.01
C PRO A 44 -16.97 8.22 28.22
N PRO A 45 -17.66 8.64 27.15
CA PRO A 45 -18.83 9.49 27.27
C PRO A 45 -19.95 8.81 28.06
N THR A 46 -20.87 9.60 28.62
CA THR A 46 -22.06 9.08 29.32
C THR A 46 -23.09 8.45 28.38
N ALA A 47 -22.97 8.70 27.07
CA ALA A 47 -23.80 8.16 26.01
C ALA A 47 -22.93 7.61 24.86
N GLU A 48 -23.44 7.58 23.63
CA GLU A 48 -22.70 7.11 22.45
C GLU A 48 -21.62 8.09 21.96
N TYR A 49 -20.58 7.55 21.31
CA TYR A 49 -19.62 8.36 20.58
C TYR A 49 -20.27 8.96 19.33
N THR A 50 -20.22 10.29 19.21
CA THR A 50 -20.83 11.01 18.10
C THR A 50 -19.92 10.97 16.86
N ALA A 51 -20.53 10.73 15.69
CA ALA A 51 -19.86 10.85 14.39
C ALA A 51 -20.89 11.23 13.32
N SER A 52 -20.56 12.19 12.46
CA SER A 52 -21.48 12.60 11.40
C SER A 52 -21.62 11.50 10.33
N PRO A 53 -22.80 11.36 9.68
CA PRO A 53 -22.95 10.44 8.56
C PRO A 53 -21.93 10.70 7.43
N LYS A 54 -21.64 11.99 7.16
CA LYS A 54 -20.65 12.39 6.16
C LYS A 54 -19.26 11.84 6.47
N SER A 55 -18.79 11.95 7.72
CA SER A 55 -17.48 11.45 8.13
C SER A 55 -17.39 9.93 8.13
N MET A 56 -18.50 9.20 8.20
CA MET A 56 -18.52 7.73 8.22
C MET A 56 -18.81 7.09 6.86
N SER A 57 -19.49 7.80 5.95
CA SER A 57 -20.00 7.27 4.66
C SER A 57 -18.95 6.50 3.84
N HIS A 58 -17.73 7.03 3.76
CA HIS A 58 -16.62 6.45 3.02
C HIS A 58 -16.07 5.12 3.60
N LEU A 59 -16.43 4.80 4.85
CA LEU A 59 -16.03 3.57 5.55
C LEU A 59 -17.00 2.40 5.29
N SER A 60 -18.20 2.64 4.77
CA SER A 60 -19.22 1.62 4.52
C SER A 60 -18.71 0.42 3.72
N GLY A 61 -17.96 0.69 2.64
CA GLY A 61 -17.35 -0.35 1.81
C GLY A 61 -16.40 -1.25 2.61
N VAL A 62 -15.48 -0.66 3.39
CA VAL A 62 -14.52 -1.44 4.19
C VAL A 62 -15.14 -2.10 5.42
N MET A 63 -16.22 -1.56 5.96
CA MET A 63 -17.01 -2.20 7.02
C MET A 63 -17.74 -3.45 6.54
N SER A 64 -17.99 -3.59 5.24
CA SER A 64 -18.68 -4.74 4.66
C SER A 64 -17.79 -5.98 4.49
N CYS A 65 -16.51 -5.89 4.89
CA CYS A 65 -15.59 -7.02 4.86
C CYS A 65 -16.04 -8.13 5.84
N ILE A 66 -16.24 -9.33 5.31
CA ILE A 66 -16.66 -10.53 6.06
C ILE A 66 -15.48 -11.38 6.56
N MET A 67 -14.24 -10.89 6.43
CA MET A 67 -13.02 -11.57 6.87
C MET A 67 -12.82 -12.99 6.26
N CYS A 68 -13.26 -13.18 5.01
CA CYS A 68 -13.19 -14.47 4.31
C CYS A 68 -11.78 -14.89 3.85
N GLY A 69 -10.81 -13.98 3.80
CA GLY A 69 -9.42 -14.31 3.44
C GLY A 69 -9.12 -14.44 1.94
N VAL A 70 -10.11 -14.42 1.03
CA VAL A 70 -9.89 -14.60 -0.42
C VAL A 70 -8.91 -13.57 -1.01
N CYS A 71 -8.96 -12.32 -0.56
CA CYS A 71 -8.00 -11.31 -1.00
C CYS A 71 -6.55 -11.59 -0.57
N VAL A 72 -6.36 -12.35 0.51
CA VAL A 72 -5.06 -12.80 1.02
C VAL A 72 -4.61 -14.05 0.25
N SER A 73 -5.54 -14.96 -0.07
CA SER A 73 -5.31 -16.12 -0.92
C SER A 73 -4.61 -15.73 -2.22
N ASP A 74 -5.13 -14.72 -2.92
CA ASP A 74 -4.66 -14.43 -4.27
C ASP A 74 -3.67 -13.25 -4.32
N CYS A 75 -3.16 -12.84 -3.15
CA CYS A 75 -2.16 -11.79 -3.08
C CYS A 75 -0.78 -12.32 -3.50
N THR A 76 -0.31 -11.89 -4.67
CA THR A 76 1.00 -12.27 -5.21
C THR A 76 2.19 -11.83 -4.34
N VAL A 77 2.04 -10.77 -3.54
CA VAL A 77 3.08 -10.35 -2.59
C VAL A 77 3.26 -11.37 -1.48
N LEU A 78 2.15 -11.91 -0.96
CA LEU A 78 2.19 -12.91 0.11
C LEU A 78 2.75 -14.24 -0.38
N ASP A 79 2.74 -14.52 -1.69
CA ASP A 79 3.36 -15.72 -2.24
C ASP A 79 4.88 -15.70 -2.02
N ILE A 80 5.49 -14.52 -2.19
CA ILE A 80 6.94 -14.29 -2.11
C ILE A 80 7.38 -13.91 -0.69
N ASP A 81 6.62 -13.05 -0.02
CA ASP A 81 6.96 -12.50 1.29
C ASP A 81 5.79 -12.64 2.29
N LYS A 82 5.88 -13.68 3.13
CA LYS A 82 4.92 -13.96 4.20
C LYS A 82 4.96 -12.91 5.34
N THR A 83 5.98 -12.05 5.38
CA THR A 83 6.07 -10.99 6.39
C THR A 83 5.13 -9.83 6.10
N PHE A 84 4.73 -9.64 4.84
CA PHE A 84 3.75 -8.63 4.44
C PHE A 84 2.43 -8.74 5.25
N VAL A 85 1.91 -7.59 5.69
CA VAL A 85 0.69 -7.50 6.50
C VAL A 85 -0.55 -7.97 5.74
N GLY A 86 -0.55 -7.80 4.42
CA GLY A 86 -1.61 -8.33 3.55
C GLY A 86 -2.80 -7.38 3.36
N PRO A 87 -3.60 -7.60 2.31
CA PRO A 87 -4.65 -6.67 1.90
C PRO A 87 -5.81 -6.55 2.88
N ALA A 88 -6.24 -7.66 3.50
CA ALA A 88 -7.33 -7.63 4.47
C ALA A 88 -6.99 -6.79 5.72
N ALA A 89 -5.80 -7.01 6.28
CA ALA A 89 -5.34 -6.28 7.47
C ALA A 89 -5.11 -4.80 7.17
N LEU A 90 -4.51 -4.44 6.04
CA LEU A 90 -4.31 -3.04 5.67
C LEU A 90 -5.63 -2.31 5.36
N ALA A 91 -6.59 -2.98 4.71
CA ALA A 91 -7.93 -2.41 4.54
C ALA A 91 -8.62 -2.21 5.90
N LYS A 92 -8.53 -3.19 6.80
CA LYS A 92 -9.07 -3.06 8.16
C LYS A 92 -8.35 -1.96 8.96
N ALA A 93 -7.05 -1.75 8.77
CA ALA A 93 -6.32 -0.65 9.38
C ALA A 93 -6.86 0.70 8.91
N TYR A 94 -7.11 0.87 7.61
CA TYR A 94 -7.73 2.08 7.08
C TYR A 94 -9.09 2.37 7.72
N ARG A 95 -9.89 1.34 8.01
CA ARG A 95 -11.17 1.50 8.72
C ARG A 95 -11.01 2.22 10.06
N PHE A 96 -9.94 2.01 10.80
CA PHE A 96 -9.69 2.70 12.06
C PHE A 96 -8.98 4.04 11.87
N VAL A 97 -7.94 4.06 11.02
CA VAL A 97 -7.17 5.28 10.75
C VAL A 97 -8.03 6.42 10.18
N ALA A 98 -9.10 6.09 9.45
CA ALA A 98 -10.02 7.08 8.88
C ALA A 98 -11.34 7.23 9.66
N ASP A 99 -11.51 6.55 10.81
CA ASP A 99 -12.64 6.78 11.71
C ASP A 99 -12.36 8.03 12.56
N PRO A 100 -13.23 9.07 12.53
CA PRO A 100 -13.01 10.29 13.31
C PRO A 100 -13.02 10.07 14.82
N ARG A 101 -13.49 8.92 15.29
CA ARG A 101 -13.52 8.57 16.71
C ARG A 101 -12.23 7.90 17.20
N ASP A 102 -11.34 7.49 16.29
CA ASP A 102 -10.08 6.83 16.64
C ASP A 102 -8.96 7.88 16.81
N ALA A 103 -8.36 7.91 17.99
CA ALA A 103 -7.25 8.80 18.33
C ALA A 103 -5.87 8.17 18.02
N ALA A 104 -5.80 6.87 17.71
CA ALA A 104 -4.54 6.17 17.47
C ALA A 104 -4.08 6.21 16.00
N ALA A 105 -4.66 7.07 15.16
CA ALA A 105 -4.38 7.11 13.72
C ALA A 105 -2.87 7.24 13.40
N SER A 106 -2.18 8.19 14.03
CA SER A 106 -0.74 8.42 13.82
C SER A 106 0.12 7.24 14.26
N GLN A 107 -0.21 6.62 15.41
CA GLN A 107 0.49 5.43 15.91
C GLN A 107 0.33 4.24 14.95
N ARG A 108 -0.89 4.00 14.45
CA ARG A 108 -1.19 2.94 13.47
C ARG A 108 -0.47 3.16 12.13
N LEU A 109 -0.43 4.40 11.66
CA LEU A 109 0.29 4.73 10.42
C LEU A 109 1.79 4.49 10.57
N ASN A 110 2.37 4.84 11.72
CA ASN A 110 3.77 4.58 12.02
C ASN A 110 4.08 3.09 12.13
N SER A 111 3.23 2.30 12.78
CA SER A 111 3.42 0.84 12.89
C SER A 111 3.30 0.12 11.54
N LEU A 112 2.61 0.71 10.58
CA LEU A 112 2.49 0.21 9.20
C LEU A 112 3.54 0.80 8.24
N ASN A 113 4.33 1.77 8.69
CA ASN A 113 5.39 2.40 7.92
C ASN A 113 6.74 1.70 8.18
N GLN A 114 6.81 0.41 7.88
CA GLN A 114 8.00 -0.43 8.03
C GLN A 114 8.02 -1.53 6.95
N ALA A 115 9.09 -2.32 6.89
CA ALA A 115 9.13 -3.52 6.05
C ALA A 115 8.02 -4.50 6.45
N GLY A 116 7.42 -5.16 5.48
CA GLY A 116 6.17 -5.92 5.60
C GLY A 116 4.92 -5.04 5.73
N GLY A 117 5.06 -3.71 5.79
CA GLY A 117 3.97 -2.76 6.04
C GLY A 117 3.22 -2.32 4.79
N MET A 118 2.58 -1.14 4.86
CA MET A 118 1.69 -0.66 3.81
C MET A 118 2.39 -0.45 2.45
N TRP A 119 3.71 -0.25 2.43
CA TRP A 119 4.50 0.07 1.23
C TRP A 119 4.84 -1.15 0.36
N ASP A 120 4.72 -2.36 0.90
CA ASP A 120 5.16 -3.58 0.22
C ASP A 120 4.10 -4.13 -0.75
N CYS A 121 2.88 -3.59 -0.70
CA CYS A 121 1.89 -3.84 -1.75
C CYS A 121 2.42 -3.37 -3.12
N THR A 122 2.57 -4.31 -4.05
CA THR A 122 3.05 -4.11 -5.43
C THR A 122 1.98 -3.61 -6.40
N ARG A 123 0.73 -3.51 -5.92
CA ARG A 123 -0.43 -3.05 -6.68
C ARG A 123 -0.85 -4.00 -7.83
N CYS A 124 -0.88 -5.31 -7.58
CA CYS A 124 -1.36 -6.31 -8.55
C CYS A 124 -2.87 -6.34 -8.79
N MET A 125 -3.68 -5.60 -8.00
CA MET A 125 -5.16 -5.50 -8.12
C MET A 125 -5.97 -6.77 -7.82
N GLU A 126 -5.35 -7.93 -7.61
CA GLU A 126 -6.08 -9.20 -7.44
C GLU A 126 -7.09 -9.17 -6.28
N CYS A 127 -6.69 -8.58 -5.14
CA CYS A 127 -7.56 -8.40 -3.99
C CYS A 127 -8.88 -7.62 -4.25
N ILE A 128 -8.96 -6.85 -5.33
CA ILE A 128 -10.21 -6.23 -5.79
C ILE A 128 -11.05 -7.25 -6.56
N GLN A 129 -10.43 -7.93 -7.54
CA GLN A 129 -11.11 -8.83 -8.47
C GLN A 129 -11.82 -9.97 -7.74
N VAL A 130 -11.16 -10.52 -6.72
CA VAL A 130 -11.62 -11.73 -6.02
C VAL A 130 -12.52 -11.42 -4.83
N CYS A 131 -12.75 -10.15 -4.49
CA CYS A 131 -13.51 -9.79 -3.29
C CYS A 131 -15.01 -9.99 -3.50
N PRO A 132 -15.66 -10.96 -2.81
CA PRO A 132 -17.08 -11.25 -3.03
C PRO A 132 -18.01 -10.16 -2.51
N LYS A 133 -17.50 -9.22 -1.70
CA LYS A 133 -18.25 -8.10 -1.11
C LYS A 133 -17.94 -6.76 -1.76
N GLY A 134 -17.07 -6.70 -2.77
CA GLY A 134 -16.71 -5.45 -3.44
C GLY A 134 -16.05 -4.42 -2.52
N VAL A 135 -15.30 -4.84 -1.50
CA VAL A 135 -14.68 -3.95 -0.49
C VAL A 135 -13.62 -3.02 -1.11
N GLY A 136 -12.95 -3.47 -2.18
CA GLY A 136 -11.81 -2.77 -2.79
C GLY A 136 -10.60 -2.60 -1.85
N PRO A 137 -9.98 -3.68 -1.34
CA PRO A 137 -8.87 -3.58 -0.37
C PRO A 137 -7.70 -2.71 -0.85
N MET A 138 -7.30 -2.87 -2.11
CA MET A 138 -6.27 -2.04 -2.76
C MET A 138 -6.55 -0.54 -2.62
N ASP A 139 -7.78 -0.09 -2.88
CA ASP A 139 -8.14 1.33 -2.78
C ASP A 139 -7.95 1.83 -1.35
N ARG A 140 -8.30 0.99 -0.36
CA ARG A 140 -8.09 1.31 1.05
C ARG A 140 -6.60 1.36 1.41
N ILE A 141 -5.76 0.49 0.85
CA ILE A 141 -4.30 0.55 1.01
C ILE A 141 -3.75 1.85 0.40
N MET A 142 -4.23 2.28 -0.77
CA MET A 142 -3.80 3.53 -1.39
C MET A 142 -4.25 4.75 -0.56
N ALA A 143 -5.47 4.74 -0.04
CA ALA A 143 -5.96 5.78 0.87
C ALA A 143 -5.15 5.82 2.18
N LEU A 144 -4.77 4.65 2.72
CA LEU A 144 -3.91 4.53 3.89
C LEU A 144 -2.52 5.12 3.64
N ARG A 145 -1.88 4.79 2.51
CA ARG A 145 -0.59 5.40 2.10
C ARG A 145 -0.70 6.91 1.95
N ALA A 146 -1.77 7.38 1.29
CA ALA A 146 -2.02 8.80 1.11
C ALA A 146 -2.17 9.54 2.45
N LYS A 147 -2.86 8.94 3.42
CA LYS A 147 -2.98 9.50 4.77
C LYS A 147 -1.64 9.45 5.52
N GLY A 148 -0.88 8.35 5.41
CA GLY A 148 0.49 8.28 5.96
C GLY A 148 1.39 9.42 5.47
N LEU A 149 1.36 9.73 4.18
CA LEU A 149 2.12 10.87 3.63
C LEU A 149 1.58 12.22 4.13
N ALA A 150 0.26 12.38 4.26
CA ALA A 150 -0.34 13.61 4.78
C ALA A 150 0.02 13.87 6.24
N GLU A 151 0.03 12.82 7.07
CA GLU A 151 0.43 12.87 8.49
C GLU A 151 1.96 12.87 8.68
N LYS A 152 2.74 12.92 7.59
CA LYS A 152 4.22 12.97 7.59
C LYS A 152 4.87 11.84 8.42
N VAL A 153 4.45 10.60 8.19
CA VAL A 153 5.11 9.43 8.79
C VAL A 153 6.63 9.47 8.53
N PRO A 154 7.48 8.91 9.44
CA PRO A 154 8.93 8.93 9.29
C PRO A 154 9.41 8.47 7.90
N ALA A 155 10.49 9.06 7.40
CA ALA A 155 10.99 8.76 6.07
C ALA A 155 11.67 7.37 6.00
N THR A 156 10.93 6.36 5.55
CA THR A 156 11.42 5.03 5.23
C THR A 156 11.73 4.89 3.75
N CYS A 157 12.31 3.77 3.32
CA CYS A 157 12.54 3.51 1.89
C CYS A 157 11.24 3.60 1.09
N GLY A 158 10.14 3.05 1.60
CA GLY A 158 8.84 3.06 0.94
C GLY A 158 8.20 4.45 0.85
N SER A 159 8.09 5.16 1.98
CA SER A 159 7.51 6.52 1.98
C SER A 159 8.36 7.50 1.16
N ARG A 160 9.69 7.42 1.27
CA ARG A 160 10.62 8.24 0.48
C ARG A 160 10.52 7.94 -1.00
N HIS A 161 10.41 6.68 -1.40
CA HIS A 161 10.24 6.31 -2.81
C HIS A 161 9.00 6.98 -3.41
N ALA A 162 7.87 6.94 -2.69
CA ALA A 162 6.62 7.56 -3.15
C ALA A 162 6.72 9.09 -3.29
N GLU A 163 7.37 9.76 -2.33
CA GLU A 163 7.61 11.19 -2.38
C GLU A 163 8.55 11.59 -3.51
N VAL A 164 9.71 10.91 -3.61
CA VAL A 164 10.72 11.15 -4.65
C VAL A 164 10.14 10.90 -6.04
N PHE A 165 9.37 9.83 -6.23
CA PHE A 165 8.68 9.55 -7.49
C PHE A 165 7.81 10.74 -7.90
N SER A 166 6.96 11.21 -6.98
CA SER A 166 6.05 12.34 -7.25
C SER A 166 6.81 13.63 -7.53
N ASP A 167 7.91 13.86 -6.82
CA ASP A 167 8.78 15.03 -7.01
C ASP A 167 9.49 15.01 -8.38
N ILE A 168 10.03 13.86 -8.78
CA ILE A 168 10.66 13.70 -10.11
C ILE A 168 9.64 13.96 -11.22
N ILE A 169 8.45 13.37 -11.16
CA ILE A 169 7.41 13.61 -12.17
C ILE A 169 6.98 15.08 -12.20
N LYS A 170 6.82 15.73 -11.04
CA LYS A 170 6.46 17.15 -10.97
C LYS A 170 7.51 18.06 -11.62
N HIS A 171 8.79 17.72 -11.49
CA HIS A 171 9.90 18.56 -11.96
C HIS A 171 10.37 18.24 -13.37
N LYS A 172 10.34 16.96 -13.79
CA LYS A 172 10.82 16.51 -15.09
C LYS A 172 9.70 16.12 -16.05
N GLY A 173 8.53 15.75 -15.56
CA GLY A 173 7.41 15.25 -16.37
C GLY A 173 7.59 13.83 -16.89
N ILE A 174 8.75 13.23 -16.61
CA ILE A 174 9.11 11.85 -16.92
C ILE A 174 9.76 11.22 -15.70
N LEU A 175 9.69 9.90 -15.61
CA LEU A 175 10.39 9.14 -14.59
C LEU A 175 11.87 9.10 -14.93
N ASP A 176 12.71 9.45 -13.96
CA ASP A 176 14.16 9.29 -14.04
C ASP A 176 14.53 8.19 -13.05
N GLU A 177 14.58 6.94 -13.52
CA GLU A 177 14.80 5.76 -12.70
C GLU A 177 16.13 5.78 -11.96
N PRO A 178 17.26 6.18 -12.57
CA PRO A 178 18.52 6.34 -11.84
C PRO A 178 18.41 7.33 -10.68
N MET A 179 17.81 8.51 -10.93
CA MET A 179 17.63 9.52 -9.89
C MET A 179 16.67 9.05 -8.80
N LEU A 180 15.60 8.34 -9.18
CA LEU A 180 14.66 7.75 -8.23
C LEU A 180 15.36 6.76 -7.31
N ALA A 181 16.17 5.86 -7.84
CA ALA A 181 16.92 4.88 -7.04
C ALA A 181 17.87 5.57 -6.06
N ILE A 182 18.68 6.52 -6.56
CA ILE A 182 19.67 7.26 -5.74
C ILE A 182 18.97 8.02 -4.61
N ARG A 183 17.91 8.77 -4.90
CA ARG A 183 17.19 9.56 -3.91
C ARG A 183 16.34 8.71 -2.97
N THR A 184 15.87 7.54 -3.41
CA THR A 184 15.14 6.57 -2.57
C THR A 184 16.06 5.94 -1.53
N PHE A 185 17.18 5.35 -1.96
CA PHE A 185 18.11 4.70 -1.03
C PHE A 185 18.86 5.72 -0.17
N GLY A 186 19.07 6.93 -0.69
CA GLY A 186 19.83 7.99 -0.07
C GLY A 186 21.33 7.76 -0.24
N LEU A 187 22.07 8.85 -0.43
CA LEU A 187 23.52 8.83 -0.68
C LEU A 187 24.34 8.24 0.47
N LYS A 188 23.75 8.14 1.67
CA LYS A 188 24.38 7.53 2.84
C LYS A 188 24.34 6.00 2.83
N ASN A 189 23.51 5.37 1.99
CA ASN A 189 23.39 3.91 1.92
C ASN A 189 24.29 3.33 0.82
N ILE A 190 25.60 3.58 0.97
CA ILE A 190 26.64 3.29 -0.03
C ILE A 190 26.68 1.80 -0.39
N GLY A 191 26.48 0.90 0.59
CA GLY A 191 26.48 -0.55 0.35
C GLY A 191 25.37 -1.00 -0.62
N ARG A 192 24.14 -0.50 -0.45
CA ARG A 192 23.04 -0.82 -1.39
C ARG A 192 23.28 -0.23 -2.79
N LEU A 193 23.85 0.97 -2.86
CA LEU A 193 24.21 1.61 -4.13
C LEU A 193 25.28 0.79 -4.89
N PHE A 194 26.32 0.32 -4.19
CA PHE A 194 27.32 -0.58 -4.79
C PHE A 194 26.72 -1.91 -5.24
N GLY A 195 25.79 -2.48 -4.47
CA GLY A 195 25.08 -3.71 -4.85
C GLY A 195 24.28 -3.61 -6.15
N MET A 196 23.94 -2.40 -6.61
CA MET A 196 23.26 -2.19 -7.88
C MET A 196 24.20 -2.16 -9.10
N ILE A 197 25.51 -2.01 -8.92
CA ILE A 197 26.47 -1.87 -10.02
C ILE A 197 26.37 -3.02 -11.05
N PRO A 198 26.30 -4.31 -10.65
CA PRO A 198 26.17 -5.40 -11.61
C PRO A 198 24.92 -5.28 -12.48
N MET A 199 23.78 -4.90 -11.89
CA MET A 199 22.52 -4.69 -12.60
C MET A 199 22.61 -3.52 -13.57
N VAL A 200 23.20 -2.40 -13.12
CA VAL A 200 23.40 -1.21 -13.97
C VAL A 200 24.30 -1.54 -15.15
N LEU A 201 25.43 -2.21 -14.91
CA LEU A 201 26.36 -2.63 -15.97
C LEU A 201 25.66 -3.53 -16.99
N GLN A 202 24.93 -4.55 -16.54
CA GLN A 202 24.15 -5.41 -17.44
C GLN A 202 23.07 -4.65 -18.22
N SER A 203 22.43 -3.66 -17.59
CA SER A 203 21.39 -2.86 -18.23
C SER A 203 21.98 -1.94 -19.29
N VAL A 204 23.16 -1.37 -19.05
CA VAL A 204 23.93 -0.57 -20.03
C VAL A 204 24.38 -1.45 -21.20
N LEU A 205 24.97 -2.61 -20.93
CA LEU A 205 25.40 -3.57 -21.96
C LEU A 205 24.26 -4.02 -22.87
N LYS A 206 23.04 -4.13 -22.33
CA LYS A 206 21.83 -4.49 -23.08
C LYS A 206 21.10 -3.29 -23.70
N GLY A 207 21.66 -2.09 -23.64
CA GLY A 207 21.04 -0.87 -24.19
C GLY A 207 19.72 -0.49 -23.51
N LYS A 208 19.47 -0.95 -22.28
CA LYS A 208 18.23 -0.71 -21.52
C LYS A 208 18.27 0.56 -20.68
N VAL A 209 19.44 1.20 -20.58
CA VAL A 209 19.59 2.49 -19.89
C VAL A 209 19.69 3.58 -20.94
N PRO A 210 18.89 4.65 -20.85
CA PRO A 210 18.98 5.75 -21.80
C PRO A 210 20.35 6.42 -21.73
N LEU A 211 20.94 6.69 -22.91
CA LEU A 211 22.24 7.35 -23.08
C LEU A 211 22.30 8.77 -22.49
N SER A 212 21.16 9.37 -22.16
CA SER A 212 21.02 10.68 -21.50
C SER A 212 21.46 10.71 -20.03
N GLY A 213 21.89 9.58 -19.45
CA GLY A 213 22.42 9.51 -18.09
C GLY A 213 21.38 9.87 -17.00
N PRO A 214 21.80 10.12 -15.75
CA PRO A 214 20.91 10.44 -14.61
C PRO A 214 20.32 11.85 -14.65
N LEU A 215 20.44 12.55 -15.78
CA LEU A 215 20.12 13.97 -15.96
C LEU A 215 19.17 14.15 -17.14
N HIS A 216 18.06 13.40 -17.12
CA HIS A 216 16.96 13.66 -18.05
C HIS A 216 16.51 15.11 -17.93
N ARG A 217 16.43 15.81 -19.07
CA ARG A 217 15.86 17.17 -19.14
C ARG A 217 14.34 17.09 -18.96
N PRO A 218 13.71 18.13 -18.40
CA PRO A 218 12.25 18.20 -18.35
C PRO A 218 11.65 18.14 -19.75
N ILE A 219 10.48 17.50 -19.87
CA ILE A 219 9.73 17.50 -21.13
C ILE A 219 9.28 18.90 -21.53
N SER A 220 9.04 19.09 -22.83
CA SER A 220 8.31 20.27 -23.30
C SER A 220 6.92 20.33 -22.66
N GLY A 221 6.49 21.53 -22.25
CA GLY A 221 5.17 21.70 -21.62
C GLY A 221 5.08 21.28 -20.14
N ILE A 222 6.20 21.13 -19.43
CA ILE A 222 6.25 20.77 -17.99
C ILE A 222 5.32 21.62 -17.10
N HIS A 223 5.07 22.89 -17.48
CA HIS A 223 4.15 23.77 -16.77
C HIS A 223 2.73 23.22 -16.66
N HIS A 224 2.26 22.43 -17.63
CA HIS A 224 0.96 21.77 -17.57
C HIS A 224 0.91 20.74 -16.44
N ILE A 225 1.95 19.89 -16.33
CA ILE A 225 2.08 18.92 -15.24
C ILE A 225 2.14 19.64 -13.90
N GLN A 226 2.97 20.68 -13.78
CA GLN A 226 3.06 21.47 -12.55
C GLN A 226 1.72 22.10 -12.16
N ARG A 227 0.91 22.54 -13.14
CA ARG A 227 -0.45 23.06 -12.92
C ARG A 227 -1.38 21.97 -12.39
N LEU A 228 -1.32 20.75 -12.94
CA LEU A 228 -2.09 19.60 -12.44
C LEU A 228 -1.73 19.29 -10.98
N PHE A 229 -0.44 19.24 -10.64
CA PHE A 229 0.01 19.06 -9.25
C PHE A 229 -0.53 20.16 -8.32
N LYS A 230 -0.52 21.43 -8.75
CA LYS A 230 -1.10 22.54 -7.98
C LYS A 230 -2.62 22.38 -7.78
N GLN A 231 -3.35 21.95 -8.80
CA GLN A 231 -4.80 21.73 -8.72
C GLN A 231 -5.16 20.57 -7.79
N VAL A 232 -4.46 19.44 -7.89
CA VAL A 232 -4.67 18.28 -7.00
C VAL A 232 -4.38 18.66 -5.55
N ARG A 233 -3.33 19.45 -5.30
CA ARG A 233 -2.99 19.92 -3.95
C ARG A 233 -4.03 20.90 -3.38
N LYS A 234 -4.73 21.68 -4.21
CA LYS A 234 -5.82 22.57 -3.76
C LYS A 234 -7.11 21.83 -3.42
N LYS A 235 -7.32 20.62 -3.97
CA LYS A 235 -8.51 19.79 -3.70
C LYS A 235 -8.37 18.87 -2.48
N ARG A 236 -7.14 18.69 -1.99
CA ARG A 236 -6.83 18.01 -0.72
C ARG A 236 -6.98 18.98 0.44
#